data_AF-A0A9P8L1J2-F1
#
_entry.id   AF-A0A9P8L1J2-F1
#
_cell.length_a   1.000
_cell.length_b   1.000
_cell.length_c   1.000
_cell.angle_alpha   90.00
_cell.angle_beta   90.00
_cell.angle_gamma   90.00
#
_symmetry.space_group_name_H-M   'P 1'
#
loop_
_entity.id
_entity.type
_entity.pdbx_description
1 polymer ?
#
loop_
_entity_poly.entity_id
_entity_poly.type
_entity_poly.pdbx_seq_one_letter_code
_entity_poly.pdbx_strand_id
1 'polypeptide(L)'
;MALFTHKTLQFVRAPDENVFIAPFNLIEIFFLVLPFEWWLPSTTYEHLNNKVMGIIYSPLLLLTAFLETRAAHKVIHNRRRGEADDDAVEEWEVFERREFLGEGWEERVEVARPNVEDEAAVLEVKALRKEVRKLEGLVQRLVDGEEKGKGKEDS
;
A
#
# COMPACT_ATOMS: atom_id res chain seq x y z
N MET A 1 2.28 12.60 6.63
CA MET A 1 2.26 12.06 5.24
C MET A 1 3.46 11.15 4.95
N ALA A 2 4.70 11.55 5.21
CA ALA A 2 5.91 10.77 4.87
C ALA A 2 5.95 9.31 5.40
N LEU A 3 5.50 9.07 6.64
CA LEU A 3 5.45 7.72 7.23
C LEU A 3 4.38 6.81 6.60
N PHE A 4 3.27 7.40 6.14
CA PHE A 4 2.20 6.67 5.46
C PHE A 4 2.63 6.30 4.03
N THR A 5 3.21 7.25 3.29
CA THR A 5 3.79 6.98 1.97
C THR A 5 4.90 5.94 2.00
N HIS A 6 5.72 5.91 3.06
CA HIS A 6 6.74 4.88 3.21
C HIS A 6 6.16 3.48 3.40
N LYS A 7 5.12 3.33 4.24
CA LYS A 7 4.44 2.03 4.43
C LYS A 7 3.65 1.59 3.20
N THR A 8 3.01 2.50 2.47
CA THR A 8 2.34 2.15 1.21
C THR A 8 3.34 1.72 0.14
N LEU A 9 4.52 2.35 0.07
CA LEU A 9 5.58 1.92 -0.85
C LEU A 9 6.10 0.51 -0.53
N GLN A 10 5.99 0.05 0.72
CA GLN A 10 6.38 -1.31 1.13
C GLN A 10 5.33 -2.38 0.77
N PHE A 11 4.07 -1.99 0.55
CA PHE A 11 3.02 -2.89 0.05
C PHE A 11 2.94 -2.91 -1.48
N VAL A 12 3.59 -1.96 -2.14
CA VAL A 12 3.94 -2.07 -3.54
C VAL A 12 5.11 -3.04 -3.61
N ARG A 13 4.91 -4.21 -4.23
CA ARG A 13 6.02 -5.16 -4.48
C ARG A 13 7.21 -4.43 -5.09
N ALA A 14 8.42 -4.87 -4.72
CA ALA A 14 9.67 -4.31 -5.20
C ALA A 14 9.67 -4.13 -6.73
N PRO A 15 10.34 -3.10 -7.26
CA PRO A 15 10.56 -2.94 -8.69
C PRO A 15 11.53 -4.04 -9.13
N ASP A 16 11.04 -5.26 -9.31
CA ASP A 16 11.80 -6.31 -9.97
C ASP A 16 11.89 -5.94 -11.44
N GLU A 17 13.12 -5.64 -11.82
CA GLU A 17 13.57 -5.27 -13.13
C GLU A 17 13.51 -6.53 -14.02
N ASN A 18 12.36 -6.72 -14.68
CA ASN A 18 12.10 -7.72 -15.74
C ASN A 18 11.86 -9.19 -15.32
N VAL A 19 10.81 -9.45 -14.55
CA VAL A 19 10.19 -10.79 -14.47
C VAL A 19 8.98 -10.82 -15.40
N PHE A 20 8.83 -11.87 -16.21
CA PHE A 20 7.66 -12.02 -17.07
C PHE A 20 6.37 -11.92 -16.23
N ILE A 21 5.38 -11.18 -16.73
CA ILE A 21 4.05 -11.09 -16.11
C ILE A 21 3.49 -12.51 -15.99
N ALA A 22 3.00 -12.91 -14.81
CA ALA A 22 2.32 -14.20 -14.64
C ALA A 22 1.16 -14.29 -15.65
N PRO A 23 0.99 -15.39 -16.42
CA PRO A 23 1.58 -16.73 -16.31
C PRO A 23 2.87 -16.99 -17.11
N PHE A 24 3.38 -15.99 -17.86
CA PHE A 24 4.51 -16.17 -18.78
C PHE A 24 5.84 -16.45 -18.07
N ASN A 25 5.93 -16.19 -16.76
CA ASN A 25 7.06 -16.60 -15.91
C ASN A 25 7.34 -18.12 -15.98
N LEU A 26 6.33 -18.97 -16.18
CA LEU A 26 6.59 -20.40 -16.36
C LEU A 26 7.35 -20.69 -17.66
N ILE A 27 7.09 -19.93 -18.72
CA ILE A 27 7.81 -20.08 -19.98
C ILE A 27 9.27 -19.68 -19.79
N GLU A 28 9.52 -18.62 -19.04
CA GLU A 28 10.87 -18.22 -18.65
C GLU A 28 11.57 -19.33 -17.86
N ILE A 29 10.96 -19.83 -16.79
CA ILE A 29 11.59 -20.86 -15.94
C ILE A 29 11.89 -22.14 -16.73
N PHE A 30 10.91 -22.62 -17.52
CA PHE A 30 11.05 -23.91 -18.22
C PHE A 30 11.87 -23.84 -19.52
N PHE A 31 11.82 -22.72 -20.25
CA PHE A 31 12.46 -22.61 -21.57
C PHE A 31 13.67 -21.68 -21.60
N LEU A 32 13.87 -20.81 -20.60
CA LEU A 32 15.02 -19.90 -20.53
C LEU A 32 15.97 -20.28 -19.38
N VAL A 33 15.47 -20.33 -18.14
CA VAL A 33 16.29 -20.54 -16.94
C VAL A 33 16.85 -21.96 -16.90
N LEU A 34 15.97 -22.98 -16.85
CA LEU A 34 16.40 -24.38 -16.76
C LEU A 34 17.37 -24.84 -17.87
N PRO A 35 17.17 -24.51 -19.15
CA PRO A 35 18.07 -24.98 -20.20
C PRO A 35 19.33 -24.11 -20.42
N PHE A 36 19.32 -22.81 -20.11
CA PHE A 36 20.43 -21.91 -20.48
C PHE A 36 21.26 -21.38 -19.30
N GLU A 37 20.76 -21.40 -18.07
CA GLU A 37 21.45 -20.78 -16.92
C GLU A 37 22.78 -21.47 -16.57
N TRP A 38 22.88 -22.78 -16.76
CA TRP A 38 24.04 -23.57 -16.32
C TRP A 38 25.26 -23.52 -17.24
N TRP A 39 25.14 -22.97 -18.46
CA TRP A 39 26.23 -22.95 -19.43
C TRP A 39 26.40 -21.63 -20.20
N LEU A 40 25.43 -20.71 -20.12
CA LEU A 40 25.46 -19.46 -20.87
C LEU A 40 25.99 -18.29 -20.01
N PRO A 41 26.95 -17.49 -20.52
CA PRO A 41 27.40 -16.29 -19.82
C PRO A 41 26.30 -15.21 -19.76
N SER A 42 26.24 -14.48 -18.64
CA SER A 42 25.16 -13.54 -18.29
C SER A 42 24.85 -12.51 -19.39
N THR A 43 25.87 -12.01 -20.08
CA THR A 43 25.69 -11.03 -21.16
C THR A 43 24.92 -11.59 -22.34
N THR A 44 25.12 -12.87 -22.69
CA THR A 44 24.36 -13.50 -23.78
C THR A 44 22.96 -13.90 -23.33
N TYR A 45 22.82 -14.26 -22.05
CA TYR A 45 21.53 -14.54 -21.44
C TYR A 45 20.58 -13.34 -21.47
N GLU A 46 21.07 -12.14 -21.13
CA GLU A 46 20.27 -10.90 -21.16
C GLU A 46 19.74 -10.57 -22.57
N HIS A 47 20.58 -10.70 -23.60
CA HIS A 47 20.17 -10.47 -24.99
C HIS A 47 19.12 -11.49 -25.45
N LEU A 48 19.28 -12.76 -25.06
CA LEU A 48 18.31 -13.80 -25.37
C LEU A 48 16.98 -13.53 -24.66
N ASN A 49 17.02 -13.17 -23.38
CA ASN A 49 15.85 -12.83 -22.58
C ASN A 49 15.06 -11.67 -23.20
N ASN A 50 15.72 -10.56 -23.53
CA ASN A 50 15.10 -9.39 -24.17
C ASN A 50 14.45 -9.75 -25.52
N LYS A 51 15.07 -10.63 -26.29
CA LYS A 51 14.52 -11.09 -27.57
C LYS A 51 13.27 -11.96 -27.36
N VAL A 52 13.30 -12.88 -26.40
CA VAL A 52 12.13 -13.73 -26.09
C VAL A 52 10.98 -12.90 -25.53
N MET A 53 11.27 -11.96 -24.64
CA MET A 53 10.30 -10.97 -24.15
C MET A 53 9.66 -10.23 -25.33
N GLY A 54 10.45 -9.67 -26.25
CA GLY A 54 9.93 -9.00 -27.44
C GLY A 54 9.04 -9.89 -28.31
N ILE A 55 9.41 -11.15 -28.54
CA ILE A 55 8.62 -12.08 -29.36
C ILE A 55 7.30 -12.47 -28.69
N ILE A 56 7.30 -12.68 -27.37
CA ILE A 56 6.11 -13.12 -26.64
C ILE A 56 5.14 -11.95 -26.44
N TYR A 57 5.63 -10.77 -26.06
CA TYR A 57 4.77 -9.62 -25.78
C TYR A 57 4.35 -8.84 -27.03
N SER A 58 5.14 -8.83 -28.11
CA SER A 58 4.82 -8.03 -29.31
C SER A 58 3.46 -8.38 -29.94
N PRO A 59 3.10 -9.66 -30.17
CA PRO A 59 1.79 -10.01 -30.72
C PRO A 59 0.64 -9.58 -29.80
N LEU A 60 0.81 -9.74 -28.49
CA LEU A 60 -0.19 -9.36 -27.49
C LEU A 60 -0.39 -7.85 -27.49
N LEU A 61 0.70 -7.08 -27.42
CA LEU A 61 0.67 -5.61 -27.41
C LEU A 61 0.15 -5.05 -28.74
N LEU A 62 0.47 -5.68 -29.87
CA LEU A 62 -0.05 -5.26 -31.16
C LEU A 62 -1.55 -5.51 -31.25
N LEU A 63 -2.04 -6.64 -30.73
CA LEU A 63 -3.47 -6.95 -30.69
C LEU A 63 -4.23 -5.98 -29.79
N THR A 64 -3.75 -5.71 -28.57
CA THR A 64 -4.42 -4.77 -27.65
C THR A 64 -4.41 -3.35 -28.21
N ALA A 65 -3.26 -2.89 -28.72
CA ALA A 65 -3.16 -1.58 -29.37
C ALA A 65 -4.09 -1.47 -30.58
N PHE A 66 -4.26 -2.54 -31.36
CA PHE A 66 -5.20 -2.56 -32.49
C PHE A 66 -6.66 -2.44 -32.03
N LEU A 67 -7.06 -3.18 -30.99
CA LEU A 67 -8.41 -3.12 -30.43
C LEU A 67 -8.72 -1.74 -29.84
N GLU A 68 -7.80 -1.17 -29.06
CA GLU A 68 -7.92 0.17 -28.49
C GLU A 68 -7.98 1.24 -29.57
N THR A 69 -7.12 1.15 -30.59
CA THR A 69 -7.13 2.09 -31.72
C THR A 69 -8.49 2.06 -32.41
N ARG A 70 -9.10 0.88 -32.59
CA ARG A 70 -10.43 0.75 -33.20
C ARG A 70 -11.53 1.37 -32.34
N ALA A 71 -11.48 1.17 -31.03
CA ALA A 71 -12.43 1.79 -30.09
C ALA A 71 -12.27 3.32 -30.08
N ALA A 72 -11.04 3.82 -30.01
CA ALA A 72 -10.74 5.26 -30.06
C ALA A 72 -11.22 5.91 -31.37
N HIS A 73 -11.05 5.25 -32.52
CA HIS A 73 -11.57 5.77 -33.79
C HIS A 73 -13.10 5.89 -33.80
N LYS A 74 -13.82 4.97 -33.14
CA LYS A 74 -15.28 5.05 -32.97
C LYS A 74 -15.67 6.26 -32.13
N VAL A 75 -15.00 6.48 -31.00
CA VAL A 75 -15.25 7.63 -30.11
C VAL A 75 -14.94 8.97 -30.82
N ILE A 76 -13.82 9.06 -31.55
CA ILE A 76 -13.47 10.25 -32.33
C ILE A 76 -14.52 10.52 -33.42
N HIS A 77 -15.02 9.47 -34.09
CA HIS A 77 -16.07 9.60 -35.10
C HIS A 77 -17.40 10.10 -34.48
N ASN A 78 -17.78 9.60 -33.31
CA ASN A 78 -18.98 10.03 -32.59
C ASN A 78 -18.88 11.49 -32.11
N ARG A 79 -17.72 11.90 -31.56
CA ARG A 79 -17.45 13.29 -31.16
C ARG A 79 -17.52 14.27 -32.31
N ARG A 80 -17.06 13.88 -33.51
CA ARG A 80 -17.18 14.71 -34.73
C ARG A 80 -18.63 14.89 -35.20
N ARG A 81 -19.55 14.01 -34.79
CA ARG A 81 -20.97 14.06 -35.16
C ARG A 81 -21.87 14.72 -34.10
N GLY A 82 -21.31 15.14 -32.96
CA GLY A 82 -22.03 15.91 -31.94
C GLY A 82 -23.08 15.12 -31.15
N GLU A 83 -23.06 13.79 -31.22
CA GLU A 83 -23.85 12.95 -30.32
C GLU A 83 -23.18 12.96 -28.94
N ALA A 84 -23.97 13.22 -27.88
CA ALA A 84 -23.48 13.22 -26.50
C ALA A 84 -22.88 11.85 -26.17
N ASP A 85 -21.67 11.88 -25.61
CA ASP A 85 -20.80 10.72 -25.37
C ASP A 85 -21.49 9.69 -24.46
N ASP A 86 -21.09 8.43 -24.64
CA ASP A 86 -21.53 7.24 -23.91
C ASP A 86 -21.53 7.45 -22.38
N ASP A 87 -22.71 7.63 -21.76
CA ASP A 87 -22.93 7.45 -20.31
C ASP A 87 -22.93 5.94 -19.93
N ALA A 88 -22.12 5.13 -20.62
CA ALA A 88 -22.00 3.71 -20.37
C ALA A 88 -21.05 3.51 -19.19
N VAL A 89 -21.61 3.47 -17.99
CA VAL A 89 -20.90 3.06 -16.78
C VAL A 89 -20.36 1.65 -17.01
N GLU A 90 -19.04 1.52 -17.10
CA GLU A 90 -18.39 0.22 -17.27
C GLU A 90 -18.65 -0.65 -16.05
N GLU A 91 -18.80 -1.97 -16.24
CA GLU A 91 -19.13 -2.89 -15.13
C GLU A 91 -18.13 -2.81 -13.97
N TRP A 92 -16.88 -2.44 -14.25
CA TRP A 92 -15.83 -2.18 -13.26
C TRP A 92 -16.14 -0.98 -12.36
N GLU A 93 -16.74 0.10 -12.90
CA GLU A 93 -17.14 1.28 -12.14
C GLU A 93 -18.32 0.98 -11.19
N VAL A 94 -19.17 0.01 -11.58
CA VAL A 94 -20.24 -0.50 -10.72
C VAL A 94 -19.68 -1.43 -9.64
N PHE A 95 -18.75 -2.30 -10.02
CA PHE A 95 -18.12 -3.28 -9.14
C PHE A 95 -17.30 -2.61 -8.03
N GLU A 96 -16.51 -1.58 -8.38
CA GLU A 96 -15.74 -0.79 -7.42
C GLU A 96 -16.65 -0.07 -6.40
N ARG A 97 -17.85 0.34 -6.83
CA ARG A 97 -18.84 0.99 -5.95
C ARG A 97 -19.62 0.01 -5.06
N ARG A 98 -19.89 -1.22 -5.51
CA ARG A 98 -20.77 -2.17 -4.80
C ARG A 98 -20.07 -3.15 -3.87
N GLU A 99 -18.86 -3.61 -4.19
CA GLU A 99 -18.19 -4.67 -3.41
C GLU A 99 -17.12 -4.16 -2.44
N PHE A 100 -16.53 -2.99 -2.66
CA PHE A 100 -15.42 -2.51 -1.80
C PHE A 100 -15.91 -1.92 -0.47
N LEU A 101 -17.13 -1.37 -0.44
CA LEU A 101 -17.76 -0.79 0.74
C LEU A 101 -18.60 -1.83 1.49
N GLY A 102 -18.03 -3.00 1.79
CA GLY A 102 -18.68 -3.95 2.70
C GLY A 102 -19.16 -3.23 3.97
N GLU A 103 -20.33 -3.61 4.47
CA GLU A 103 -20.93 -2.98 5.66
C GLU A 103 -19.88 -2.84 6.77
N GLY A 104 -19.62 -1.60 7.21
CA GLY A 104 -18.61 -1.27 8.21
C GLY A 104 -17.22 -0.84 7.68
N TRP A 105 -17.02 -0.67 6.36
CA TRP A 105 -15.77 -0.12 5.83
C TRP A 105 -15.47 1.30 6.35
N GLU A 106 -16.47 2.18 6.37
CA GLU A 106 -16.31 3.54 6.91
C GLU A 106 -15.91 3.52 8.40
N GLU A 107 -16.53 2.67 9.20
CA GLU A 107 -16.21 2.48 10.62
C GLU A 107 -14.79 1.95 10.82
N ARG A 108 -14.36 0.97 10.01
CA ARG A 108 -12.98 0.45 10.07
C ARG A 108 -11.96 1.48 9.62
N VAL A 109 -12.28 2.33 8.64
CA VAL A 109 -11.38 3.41 8.19
C VAL A 109 -11.27 4.50 9.25
N GLU A 110 -12.36 4.86 9.93
CA GLU A 110 -12.30 5.79 11.06
C GLU A 110 -11.44 5.24 12.22
N VAL A 111 -11.64 3.97 12.59
CA VAL A 111 -10.88 3.33 13.67
C VAL A 111 -9.40 3.16 13.29
N ALA A 112 -9.11 2.85 12.02
CA ALA A 112 -7.75 2.67 11.53
C ALA A 112 -7.05 4.01 11.21
N ARG A 113 -7.75 5.14 11.23
CA ARG A 113 -7.17 6.46 10.98
C ARG A 113 -6.13 6.72 12.08
N PRO A 114 -4.82 6.74 11.76
CA PRO A 114 -3.83 7.07 12.77
C PRO A 114 -4.08 8.51 13.21
N ASN A 115 -4.17 8.76 14.51
CA ASN A 115 -4.21 10.12 15.04
C ASN A 115 -2.85 10.77 14.76
N VAL A 116 -2.76 11.52 13.66
CA VAL A 116 -1.50 12.15 13.20
C VAL A 116 -1.18 13.41 14.00
N GLU A 117 -2.16 13.96 14.73
CA GLU A 117 -1.99 15.20 15.49
C GLU A 117 -1.26 14.99 16.82
N ASP A 118 -1.40 13.82 17.45
CA ASP A 118 -0.63 13.43 18.62
C ASP A 118 0.27 12.24 18.28
N GLU A 119 1.58 12.48 18.15
CA GLU A 119 2.57 11.41 18.08
C GLU A 119 2.38 10.43 19.25
N ALA A 120 2.50 9.12 19.03
CA ALA A 120 2.30 8.11 20.07
C ALA A 120 3.15 8.38 21.33
N ALA A 121 4.36 8.91 21.15
CA ALA A 121 5.22 9.35 22.24
C ALA A 121 4.60 10.48 23.09
N VAL A 122 3.87 11.43 22.49
CA VAL A 122 3.20 12.52 23.20
C VAL A 122 2.01 12.00 24.01
N LEU A 123 1.28 11.00 23.51
CA LEU A 123 0.21 10.34 24.25
C LEU A 123 0.75 9.56 25.46
N GLU A 124 1.84 8.82 25.28
CA GLU A 124 2.50 8.10 26.37
C GLU A 124 3.11 9.05 27.40
N VAL A 125 3.70 10.17 26.98
CA VAL A 125 4.21 11.21 27.90
C VAL A 125 3.07 11.86 28.68
N LYS A 126 1.91 12.13 28.06
CA LYS A 126 0.72 12.64 28.77
C LYS A 126 0.21 11.62 29.81
N ALA A 127 0.20 10.34 29.47
CA ALA A 127 -0.19 9.26 30.38
C ALA A 127 0.79 9.12 31.56
N LEU A 128 2.09 9.04 31.29
CA LEU A 128 3.15 9.01 32.30
C LEU A 128 3.09 10.22 33.22
N ARG A 129 2.85 11.42 32.67
CA ARG A 129 2.70 12.64 33.48
C ARG A 129 1.52 12.57 34.45
N LYS A 130 0.45 11.85 34.10
CA LYS A 130 -0.69 11.64 35.00
C LYS A 130 -0.34 10.68 36.13
N GLU A 131 0.41 9.62 35.84
CA GLU A 131 0.88 8.65 36.83
C GLU A 131 1.89 9.27 37.80
N VAL A 132 2.83 10.08 37.30
CA VAL A 132 3.79 10.82 38.13
C VAL A 132 3.08 11.75 39.11
N ARG A 133 2.04 12.49 38.69
CA ARG A 133 1.25 13.33 39.61
C ARG A 133 0.52 12.52 40.68
N LYS A 134 0.06 11.31 40.34
CA LYS A 134 -0.60 10.42 41.30
C LYS A 134 0.41 9.92 42.34
N LEU A 135 1.62 9.58 41.91
CA LEU A 135 2.72 9.19 42.80
C LEU A 135 3.15 10.35 43.70
N GLU A 136 3.30 11.56 43.16
CA GLU A 136 3.62 12.77 43.91
C GLU A 136 2.59 13.02 45.03
N GLY A 137 1.30 12.88 44.73
CA GLY A 137 0.24 13.01 45.73
C GLY A 137 0.25 11.93 46.81
N LEU A 138 0.69 10.71 46.50
CA LEU A 138 0.87 9.63 47.49
C LEU A 138 2.09 9.88 48.39
N VAL A 139 3.18 10.37 47.80
CA VAL A 139 4.39 10.75 48.54
C VAL A 139 4.10 11.90 49.49
N GLN A 140 3.40 12.95 49.04
CA GLN A 140 3.01 14.07 49.90
C GLN A 140 2.20 13.60 51.11
N ARG A 141 1.24 12.69 50.91
CA ARG A 141 0.43 12.12 52.01
C ARG A 141 1.26 11.30 53.00
N LEU A 142 2.31 10.63 52.55
CA LEU A 142 3.22 9.88 53.41
C LEU A 142 4.12 10.80 54.23
N VAL A 143 4.67 11.84 53.62
CA VAL A 143 5.47 12.87 54.30
C VAL A 143 4.63 13.61 55.35
N ASP A 144 3.42 14.05 54.99
CA ASP A 144 2.48 14.69 55.92
C ASP A 144 2.05 13.73 57.05
N GLY A 145 2.09 12.41 56.79
CA GLY A 145 1.83 11.35 57.76
C GLY A 145 2.98 11.13 58.74
N GLU A 146 4.24 11.19 58.27
CA GLU A 146 5.44 11.12 59.11
C GLU A 146 5.60 12.34 60.03
N GLU A 147 5.31 13.54 59.56
CA GLU A 147 5.36 14.76 60.38
C GLU A 147 4.35 14.73 61.54
N LYS A 148 3.16 14.17 61.31
CA LYS A 148 2.14 13.96 62.36
C LYS A 148 2.51 12.84 63.34
N GLY A 149 3.36 11.90 62.93
CA GLY A 149 3.90 10.84 63.80
C GLY A 149 4.93 11.38 64.79
N LYS A 150 5.88 12.21 64.32
CA LYS A 150 6.92 12.83 65.18
C LYS A 150 6.35 13.80 66.21
N GLY A 151 5.33 14.59 65.86
CA GLY A 151 4.69 15.52 66.80
C GLY A 151 3.92 14.86 67.96
N LYS A 152 3.77 13.52 67.94
CA LYS A 152 3.07 12.75 68.98
C LYS A 152 4.01 11.99 69.93
N GLU A 153 5.29 11.85 69.59
CA GLU A 153 6.32 11.26 70.45
C GLU A 153 7.04 12.31 71.32
N ASP A 154 6.99 13.59 70.95
CA ASP A 154 7.63 14.70 71.69
C ASP A 154 6.71 15.41 72.72
N SER A 155 5.57 14.84 73.09
CA SER A 155 4.63 15.41 74.09
C SER A 155 4.32 14.48 75.26
#